data_AF-A0A7J4QTZ6-F1
#
_entry.id   AF-A0A7J4QTZ6-F1
#
_cell.length_a   1.000
_cell.length_b   1.000
_cell.length_c   1.000
_cell.angle_alpha   90.00
_cell.angle_beta   90.00
_cell.angle_gamma   90.00
#
_symmetry.space_group_name_H-M   'P 1'
#
loop_
_entity.id
_entity.type
_entity.pdbx_description
1 polymer ?
#
loop_
_entity_poly.entity_id
_entity_poly.type
_entity_poly.pdbx_seq_one_letter_code
_entity_poly.pdbx_strand_id
1 'polypeptide(L)'
;MANELGRKVIHRYLYARSWALGDRKSPLASTPCMIKLNGDCDLSEQLAPFSAITDNEIPQTLTINANLPLSPPNFDNNSPVFSTKIGHVLPPSLDEADAGESAGQGGL
;
A
#
# COMPACT_ATOMS: atom_id res chain seq x y z
N MET A 1 -14.87 -19.17 10.09
CA MET A 1 -15.62 -18.67 8.92
C MET A 1 -14.97 -17.37 8.50
N ALA A 2 -14.03 -17.42 7.55
CA ALA A 2 -13.45 -16.22 6.98
C ALA A 2 -14.54 -15.56 6.13
N ASN A 3 -15.09 -14.43 6.60
CA ASN A 3 -15.92 -13.59 5.75
C ASN A 3 -15.09 -13.27 4.51
N GLU A 4 -15.48 -13.83 3.36
CA GLU A 4 -14.87 -13.50 2.07
C GLU A 4 -14.84 -11.97 1.97
N LEU A 5 -13.64 -11.39 1.85
CA LEU A 5 -13.51 -9.98 1.52
C LEU A 5 -14.31 -9.78 0.23
N GLY A 6 -15.45 -9.07 0.33
CA GLY A 6 -16.45 -9.00 -0.73
C GLY A 6 -15.94 -8.24 -1.94
N ARG A 7 -15.21 -8.92 -2.84
CA ARG A 7 -14.65 -8.34 -4.07
C ARG A 7 -15.77 -8.20 -5.11
N LYS A 8 -16.24 -6.97 -5.34
CA LYS A 8 -17.20 -6.67 -6.41
C LYS A 8 -16.44 -6.32 -7.70
N VAL A 9 -16.50 -7.20 -8.69
CA VAL A 9 -16.00 -6.91 -10.04
C VAL A 9 -16.94 -5.91 -10.70
N ILE A 10 -16.41 -4.75 -11.11
CA ILE A 10 -17.21 -3.71 -11.79
C ILE A 10 -17.12 -3.80 -13.31
N HIS A 11 -15.97 -4.25 -13.85
CA HIS A 11 -15.79 -4.49 -15.28
C HIS A 11 -15.03 -5.79 -15.54
N ARG A 12 -15.43 -6.50 -16.60
CA ARG A 12 -14.73 -7.67 -17.15
C ARG A 12 -14.24 -7.33 -18.55
N TYR A 13 -12.95 -7.05 -18.68
CA TYR A 13 -12.29 -6.94 -19.96
C TYR A 13 -11.67 -8.29 -20.33
N LEU A 14 -11.36 -8.48 -21.62
CA LEU A 14 -10.82 -9.75 -22.14
C LEU A 14 -9.57 -10.22 -21.36
N TYR A 15 -8.71 -9.28 -20.93
CA TYR A 15 -7.47 -9.55 -20.21
C TYR A 15 -7.35 -8.86 -18.85
N ALA A 16 -8.39 -8.20 -18.36
CA ALA A 16 -8.32 -7.44 -17.11
C ALA A 16 -9.63 -7.45 -16.33
N ARG A 17 -9.53 -7.36 -15.01
CA ARG A 17 -10.67 -7.18 -14.10
C ARG A 17 -10.44 -5.92 -13.30
N SER A 18 -11.48 -5.10 -13.22
CA SER A 18 -11.52 -3.95 -12.33
C SER A 18 -12.39 -4.27 -11.13
N TRP A 19 -11.86 -4.02 -9.93
CA TRP A 19 -12.54 -4.26 -8.67
C TRP A 19 -12.87 -2.94 -7.99
N ALA A 20 -14.07 -2.85 -7.43
CA ALA A 20 -14.44 -1.74 -6.56
C ALA A 20 -13.67 -1.78 -5.24
N LEU A 21 -13.27 -0.62 -4.74
CA LEU A 21 -12.62 -0.41 -3.44
C LEU A 21 -13.54 0.39 -2.50
N GLY A 22 -13.51 0.07 -1.21
CA GLY A 22 -14.38 0.66 -0.18
C GLY A 22 -15.67 -0.13 0.06
N ASP A 23 -16.71 0.54 0.57
CA ASP A 23 -18.00 -0.09 0.82
C ASP A 23 -18.60 -0.65 -0.48
N ARG A 24 -19.02 -1.92 -0.44
CA ARG A 24 -19.69 -2.60 -1.56
C ARG A 24 -20.94 -1.85 -2.05
N LYS A 25 -21.67 -1.19 -1.15
CA LYS A 25 -22.89 -0.44 -1.47
C LYS A 25 -22.58 0.89 -2.16
N SER A 26 -21.45 1.51 -1.80
CA SER A 26 -21.04 2.83 -2.30
C SER A 26 -19.52 2.88 -2.47
N PRO A 27 -18.98 2.26 -3.53
CA PRO A 27 -17.53 2.21 -3.73
C PRO A 27 -16.98 3.59 -4.09
N LEU A 28 -15.76 3.88 -3.63
CA LEU A 28 -15.14 5.20 -3.76
C LEU A 28 -13.99 5.23 -4.78
N ALA A 29 -13.42 4.07 -5.09
CA ALA A 29 -12.36 3.93 -6.09
C ALA A 29 -12.43 2.55 -6.77
N SER A 30 -11.53 2.30 -7.73
CA SER A 30 -11.45 1.00 -8.40
C SER A 30 -10.03 0.62 -8.80
N THR A 31 -9.78 -0.67 -9.04
CA THR A 31 -8.51 -1.16 -9.57
C THR A 31 -8.52 -1.21 -11.11
N PRO A 32 -7.35 -1.07 -11.78
CA PRO A 32 -6.09 -0.58 -11.21
C PRO A 32 -6.21 0.89 -10.81
N CYS A 33 -5.44 1.29 -9.81
CA CYS A 33 -5.37 2.67 -9.34
C CYS A 33 -3.92 3.12 -9.18
N MET A 34 -3.71 4.43 -9.14
CA MET A 34 -2.39 5.05 -8.96
C MET A 34 -2.08 5.23 -7.47
N ILE A 35 -0.78 5.36 -7.16
CA ILE A 35 -0.30 5.80 -5.85
C ILE A 35 0.42 7.14 -6.08
N LYS A 36 -0.01 8.19 -5.38
CA LYS A 36 0.62 9.52 -5.48
C LYS A 36 1.93 9.56 -4.68
N LEU A 37 2.95 10.17 -5.26
CA LEU A 37 4.19 10.55 -4.61
C LEU A 37 4.20 12.06 -4.31
N ASN A 38 5.14 12.47 -3.46
CA ASN A 38 5.35 13.89 -3.21
C ASN A 38 5.85 14.60 -4.48
N GLY A 39 5.19 15.68 -4.88
CA GLY A 39 5.52 16.45 -6.08
C GLY A 39 4.78 16.01 -7.36
N ASP A 40 3.96 14.95 -7.30
CA ASP A 40 3.10 14.57 -8.41
C ASP A 40 2.03 15.64 -8.69
N CYS A 41 1.48 15.63 -9.91
CA CYS A 41 0.35 16.49 -10.26
C CYS A 41 -0.90 16.14 -9.44
N ASP A 42 -1.80 17.10 -9.31
CA ASP A 42 -3.04 16.85 -8.60
C ASP A 42 -3.91 15.86 -9.38
N LEU A 43 -4.28 14.77 -8.71
CA LEU A 43 -5.09 13.68 -9.22
C LEU A 43 -6.22 13.43 -8.23
N SER A 44 -7.43 13.22 -8.78
CA SER A 44 -8.58 12.80 -8.01
C SER A 44 -8.27 11.53 -7.21
N GLU A 45 -8.71 11.51 -5.95
CA GLU A 45 -8.57 10.36 -5.07
C GLU A 45 -9.27 9.11 -5.61
N GLN A 46 -10.24 9.25 -6.51
CA GLN A 46 -10.86 8.10 -7.18
C GLN A 46 -9.87 7.36 -8.11
N LEU A 47 -8.94 8.10 -8.74
CA LEU A 47 -7.90 7.56 -9.61
C LEU A 47 -6.61 7.21 -8.83
N ALA A 48 -6.30 8.01 -7.80
CA ALA A 48 -5.13 7.83 -6.95
C ALA A 48 -5.53 7.78 -5.46
N PRO A 49 -6.18 6.68 -5.03
CA PRO A 49 -6.73 6.54 -3.68
C PRO A 49 -5.67 6.28 -2.61
N PHE A 50 -4.39 6.16 -3.00
CA PHE A 50 -3.28 5.98 -2.09
C PHE A 50 -2.20 7.04 -2.31
N SER A 51 -1.45 7.35 -1.25
CA SER A 51 -0.22 8.14 -1.29
C SER A 51 0.92 7.35 -0.65
N ALA A 52 2.14 7.55 -1.13
CA ALA A 52 3.33 6.92 -0.57
C ALA A 52 4.37 7.95 -0.14
N ILE A 53 4.99 7.70 1.02
CA ILE A 53 6.06 8.51 1.59
C ILE A 53 7.14 7.55 2.07
N THR A 54 8.40 7.86 1.74
CA THR A 54 9.57 7.20 2.29
C THR A 54 10.28 8.16 3.24
N ASP A 55 10.62 7.70 4.44
CA ASP A 55 11.43 8.50 5.36
C ASP A 55 12.91 8.55 4.93
N ASN A 56 13.71 9.31 5.67
CA ASN A 56 15.16 9.41 5.46
C ASN A 56 15.96 8.66 6.53
N GLU A 57 15.34 7.69 7.23
CA GLU A 57 16.01 6.87 8.25
C GLU A 57 16.75 5.68 7.60
N ILE A 58 17.58 4.98 8.38
CA ILE A 58 18.27 3.77 7.93
C ILE A 58 17.95 2.64 8.92
N PRO A 59 17.32 1.52 8.48
CA PRO A 59 16.70 1.33 7.17
C PRO A 59 15.48 2.23 6.97
N GLN A 60 15.28 2.66 5.73
CA GLN A 60 14.17 3.56 5.37
C GLN A 60 12.82 2.89 5.63
N THR A 61 11.78 3.67 5.89
CA THR A 61 10.39 3.20 5.99
C THR A 61 9.58 3.72 4.81
N LEU A 62 8.95 2.82 4.05
CA LEU A 62 7.90 3.16 3.09
C LEU A 62 6.54 3.06 3.78
N THR A 63 5.80 4.15 3.78
CA THR A 63 4.43 4.22 4.27
C THR A 63 3.50 4.52 3.12
N ILE A 64 2.46 3.69 2.95
CA ILE A 64 1.37 3.89 1.99
C ILE A 64 0.10 4.20 2.77
N ASN A 65 -0.45 5.40 2.58
CA ASN A 65 -1.69 5.83 3.20
C ASN A 65 -2.84 5.75 2.19
N ALA A 66 -3.98 5.18 2.58
CA ALA A 66 -5.22 5.41 1.85
C ALA A 66 -5.71 6.85 2.09
N ASN A 67 -6.08 7.52 1.00
CA ASN A 67 -6.67 8.86 1.01
C ASN A 67 -8.22 8.80 1.03
N LEU A 68 -8.79 7.60 1.04
CA LEU A 68 -10.23 7.33 1.12
C LEU A 68 -10.51 6.28 2.21
N PRO A 69 -11.74 6.19 2.74
CA PRO A 69 -12.12 5.14 3.67
C PRO A 69 -12.35 3.82 2.92
N LEU A 70 -11.31 2.99 2.85
CA LEU A 70 -11.32 1.75 2.09
C LEU A 70 -11.31 0.48 2.94
N SER A 71 -11.07 0.59 4.25
CA SER A 71 -10.97 -0.57 5.14
C SER A 71 -12.33 -0.97 5.73
N PRO A 72 -12.78 -2.23 5.56
CA PRO A 72 -13.92 -2.74 6.31
C PRO A 72 -13.56 -2.98 7.80
N PRO A 73 -14.56 -3.17 8.68
CA PRO A 73 -16.00 -3.03 8.42
C PRO A 73 -16.52 -1.60 8.53
N ASN A 74 -15.73 -0.70 9.12
CA ASN A 74 -16.06 0.71 9.33
C ASN A 74 -15.34 1.56 8.28
N PHE A 75 -16.14 2.23 7.43
CA PHE A 75 -15.67 3.09 6.34
C PHE A 75 -15.81 4.60 6.67
N ASP A 76 -15.64 4.98 7.94
CA ASP A 76 -15.77 6.38 8.39
C ASP A 76 -14.45 7.16 8.22
N ASN A 77 -13.31 6.47 8.21
CA ASN A 77 -11.97 7.08 8.21
C ASN A 77 -11.07 6.53 7.11
N ASN A 78 -10.21 7.41 6.59
CA ASN A 78 -9.17 7.07 5.63
C ASN A 78 -8.26 5.96 6.17
N SER A 79 -8.30 4.81 5.48
CA SER A 79 -7.66 3.57 5.88
C SER A 79 -7.72 2.58 4.70
N PRO A 80 -6.80 1.62 4.58
CA PRO A 80 -5.72 1.26 5.51
C PRO A 80 -4.45 2.13 5.36
N VAL A 81 -3.56 2.00 6.34
CA VAL A 81 -2.16 2.43 6.25
C VAL A 81 -1.29 1.18 6.20
N PHE A 82 -0.42 1.08 5.20
CA PHE A 82 0.60 0.05 5.11
C PHE A 82 1.96 0.65 5.42
N SER A 83 2.82 -0.08 6.13
CA SER A 83 4.18 0.35 6.41
C SER A 83 5.13 -0.83 6.31
N THR A 84 6.29 -0.59 5.71
CA THR A 84 7.37 -1.59 5.60
C THR A 84 8.73 -0.91 5.69
N LYS A 85 9.72 -1.61 6.23
CA LYS A 85 11.12 -1.19 6.16
C LYS A 85 11.70 -1.57 4.80
N ILE A 86 12.32 -0.62 4.13
CA ILE A 86 13.16 -0.80 2.94
C ILE A 86 14.60 -0.93 3.45
N GLY A 87 15.05 -2.17 3.62
CA GLY A 87 16.44 -2.49 3.90
C GLY A 87 17.06 -3.20 2.70
N HIS A 88 18.28 -2.83 2.34
CA HIS A 88 19.19 -3.79 1.74
C HIS A 88 19.67 -4.69 2.87
N VAL A 89 19.28 -5.96 2.87
CA VAL A 89 20.03 -6.95 3.66
C VAL A 89 21.45 -6.91 3.09
N LEU A 90 22.43 -6.59 3.93
CA LEU A 90 23.82 -6.72 3.52
C LEU A 90 24.02 -8.18 3.08
N PRO A 91 24.62 -8.44 1.89
CA PRO A 91 24.96 -9.81 1.56
C PRO A 91 25.85 -10.38 2.67
N PRO A 92 25.77 -11.69 2.99
CA PRO A 92 26.49 -12.29 4.13
C PRO A 92 28.00 -12.02 4.15
N SER A 93 28.60 -11.70 2.99
CA SER A 93 30.00 -11.30 2.85
C SER A 93 30.35 -9.94 3.45
N LEU A 94 29.37 -9.13 3.85
CA LEU A 94 29.53 -7.78 4.41
C LEU A 94 28.96 -7.67 5.84
N ASP A 95 28.66 -8.80 6.50
CA ASP A 95 28.19 -8.84 7.90
C ASP A 95 29.17 -8.15 8.87
N GLU A 96 30.48 -8.20 8.60
CA GLU A 96 31.50 -7.55 9.43
C GLU A 96 31.56 -6.01 9.28
N ALA A 97 30.87 -5.45 8.29
CA ALA A 97 30.73 -4.00 8.13
C ALA A 97 29.54 -3.42 8.92
N ASP A 98 28.76 -4.28 9.59
CA ASP A 98 27.69 -3.87 10.50
C ASP A 98 28.32 -3.29 11.77
N ALA A 99 28.49 -1.98 11.78
CA ALA A 99 29.05 -1.20 12.89
C ALA A 99 28.12 -1.08 14.11
N GLY A 100 27.30 -2.12 14.36
CA GLY A 100 26.51 -2.27 15.58
C GLY A 100 25.04 -1.88 15.47
N GLU A 101 24.47 -1.71 14.27
CA GLU A 101 23.03 -1.49 14.13
C GLU A 101 22.39 -2.63 13.32
N SER A 102 21.77 -3.57 14.04
CA SER A 102 21.20 -4.79 13.46
C SER A 102 20.25 -4.50 12.30
N ALA A 103 20.71 -4.74 11.07
CA ALA A 103 19.83 -4.83 9.92
C ALA A 103 18.93 -6.07 10.10
N GLY A 104 17.61 -5.89 9.98
CA GLY A 104 16.65 -6.97 10.24
C GLY A 104 16.85 -8.19 9.33
N GLN A 105 16.82 -9.39 9.91
CA GLN A 105 16.81 -10.64 9.15
C GLN A 105 15.50 -10.76 8.35
N GLY A 106 15.60 -10.77 7.02
CA GLY A 106 14.52 -11.26 6.16
C GLY A 106 14.48 -12.79 6.20
N GLY A 107 13.39 -13.38 6.67
CA GLY A 107 13.18 -14.83 6.59
C GLY A 107 12.92 -15.26 5.15
N LEU A 108 13.61 -16.31 4.70
CA LEU A 108 13.26 -17.07 3.49
C LEU A 108 12.02 -17.93 3.73
#